data_AF-A0A565AUZ4-F1
#
_entry.id   AF-A0A565AUZ4-F1
#
_cell.length_a   1.000
_cell.length_b   1.000
_cell.length_c   1.000
_cell.angle_alpha   90.00
_cell.angle_beta   90.00
_cell.angle_gamma   90.00
#
_symmetry.space_group_name_H-M   'P 1'
#
loop_
_entity.id
_entity.type
_entity.pdbx_description
1 polymer ?
#
loop_
_entity_poly.entity_id
_entity_poly.type
_entity_poly.pdbx_seq_one_letter_code
_entity_poly.pdbx_strand_id
1 'polypeptide(L)'
;MLQLRPLAKCFLRCSLGDGRNCSFWFNHWSTLGQLWNVLGEEGPRPMGIPMNSKVSEATSGNGWFLPGHRTRNKKLKEVQTMLLMTSPPDDSKGEDSYYWQTGHSALLPFSNSATWDCLRPSRPRVQWEKVVWFKGHVPKHVFTFWVWNRVLLRLGHSTNTLLGWSSLNSWLSSSSSKAPEILKRLVAQAAIFFLWRERNTRLHMGTASTPDRIFKAIDQAIRDILLARYRRKPSALVSIWFTFS
;
A
#
# COMPACT_ATOMS: atom_id res chain seq x y z
N MET A 1 0.14 14.81 -3.54
CA MET A 1 1.26 14.87 -2.57
C MET A 1 0.81 15.16 -1.13
N LEU A 2 -0.17 16.04 -0.88
CA LEU A 2 -0.61 16.40 0.48
C LEU A 2 -1.14 15.22 1.31
N GLN A 3 -1.73 14.20 0.68
CA GLN A 3 -2.23 13.00 1.36
C GLN A 3 -1.14 12.15 2.03
N LEU A 4 0.13 12.31 1.65
CA LEU A 4 1.25 11.59 2.24
C LEU A 4 1.90 12.36 3.41
N ARG A 5 1.44 13.59 3.70
CA ARG A 5 1.97 14.43 4.78
C ARG A 5 1.94 13.76 6.16
N PRO A 6 0.89 13.01 6.55
CA PRO A 6 0.89 12.28 7.83
C PRO A 6 1.99 11.21 7.90
N LEU A 7 2.27 10.54 6.79
CA LEU A 7 3.31 9.50 6.72
C LEU A 7 4.71 10.12 6.75
N ALA A 8 4.91 11.26 6.06
CA ALA A 8 6.16 12.00 6.08
C ALA A 8 6.59 12.41 7.50
N LYS A 9 5.63 12.77 8.37
CA LYS A 9 5.88 13.11 9.78
C LYS A 9 6.54 11.97 10.56
N CYS A 10 6.34 10.71 10.16
CA CYS A 10 6.93 9.55 10.82
C CYS A 10 8.43 9.41 10.55
N PHE A 11 8.97 10.04 9.50
CA PHE A 11 10.38 9.93 9.11
C PHE A 11 11.20 11.16 9.51
N LEU A 12 10.57 12.33 9.61
CA LEU A 12 11.25 13.56 10.02
C LEU A 12 11.64 13.47 11.51
N ARG A 13 12.92 13.68 11.79
CA ARG A 13 13.50 13.76 13.14
C ARG A 13 14.13 15.11 13.36
N CYS A 14 14.18 15.52 14.61
CA CYS A 14 14.88 16.72 15.04
C CYS A 14 15.99 16.33 16.02
N SER A 15 17.22 16.70 15.70
CA SER A 15 18.34 16.66 16.61
C SER A 15 18.36 17.97 17.39
N LEU A 16 18.22 17.87 18.71
CA LEU A 16 18.08 19.02 19.59
C LEU A 16 19.42 19.75 19.76
N GLY A 17 19.45 21.03 19.44
CA GLY A 17 20.55 21.96 19.71
C GLY A 17 20.13 22.98 20.77
N ASP A 18 19.89 24.22 20.34
CA ASP A 18 19.38 25.33 21.14
C ASP A 18 17.88 25.22 21.49
N GLY A 19 17.14 24.32 20.83
CA GLY A 19 15.72 24.07 21.08
C GLY A 19 14.77 25.20 20.68
N ARG A 20 15.24 26.23 19.96
CA ARG A 20 14.43 27.42 19.61
C ARG A 20 13.53 27.18 18.41
N ASN A 21 13.92 26.28 17.52
CA ASN A 21 13.17 25.97 16.31
C ASN A 21 12.26 24.74 16.50
N CYS A 22 12.64 23.82 17.37
CA CYS A 22 11.92 22.59 17.68
C CYS A 22 10.69 22.84 18.57
N SER A 23 9.53 22.36 18.15
CA SER A 23 8.31 22.32 18.97
C SER A 23 8.37 21.18 19.98
N PHE A 24 8.07 21.49 21.25
CA PHE A 24 8.05 20.51 22.33
C PHE A 24 7.07 19.35 22.05
N TRP A 25 5.88 19.66 21.52
CA TRP A 25 4.80 18.69 21.36
C TRP A 25 4.81 17.95 20.03
N PHE A 26 5.09 18.65 18.92
CA PHE A 26 4.82 18.14 17.58
C PHE A 26 6.04 17.62 16.82
N ASN A 27 7.26 18.02 17.21
CA ASN A 27 8.46 17.53 16.57
C ASN A 27 8.92 16.21 17.20
N HIS A 28 9.53 15.35 16.38
CA HIS A 28 10.08 14.07 16.82
C HIS A 28 11.54 14.27 17.24
N TRP A 29 11.72 14.88 18.41
CA TRP A 29 13.03 15.09 19.05
C TRP A 29 13.25 14.15 20.24
N SER A 30 12.19 13.52 20.77
CA SER A 30 12.26 12.63 21.92
C SER A 30 12.35 11.15 21.51
N THR A 31 12.85 10.31 22.42
CA THR A 31 12.87 8.85 22.25
C THR A 31 11.46 8.23 22.25
N LEU A 32 10.47 8.92 22.81
CA LEU A 32 9.05 8.55 22.80
C LEU A 32 8.33 9.02 21.52
N GLY A 33 9.05 9.70 20.62
CA GLY A 33 8.51 10.30 19.42
C GLY A 33 7.88 11.67 19.65
N GLN A 34 6.73 11.92 19.03
CA GLN A 34 5.99 13.17 19.22
C GLN A 34 5.18 13.08 20.52
N LEU A 35 5.49 13.95 21.49
CA LEU A 35 4.84 13.93 22.80
C LEU A 35 3.32 14.15 22.70
N TRP A 36 2.87 14.87 21.67
CA TRP A 36 1.45 15.02 21.34
C TRP A 36 0.75 13.67 21.11
N ASN A 37 1.38 12.73 20.41
CA ASN A 37 0.77 11.42 20.13
C ASN A 37 0.73 10.52 21.39
N VAL A 38 1.57 10.80 22.39
CA VAL A 38 1.61 10.06 23.65
C VAL A 38 0.57 10.60 24.63
N LEU A 39 0.61 11.90 24.90
CA LEU A 39 -0.20 12.56 25.93
C LEU A 39 -1.54 13.12 25.42
N GLY A 40 -1.64 13.45 24.14
CA GLY A 40 -2.83 14.04 23.54
C GLY A 40 -3.16 15.43 24.09
N GLU A 41 -4.42 15.84 23.94
CA GLU A 41 -4.94 17.15 24.37
C GLU A 41 -4.85 17.39 25.89
N GLU A 42 -4.77 16.32 26.67
CA GLU A 42 -4.64 16.37 28.14
C GLU A 42 -3.17 16.52 28.60
N GLY A 43 -2.20 16.58 27.69
CA GLY A 43 -0.78 16.71 28.00
C GLY A 43 -0.34 18.11 28.47
N PRO A 44 -0.71 19.19 27.76
CA PRO A 44 -0.22 20.55 28.04
C PRO A 44 -0.53 21.06 29.45
N ARG A 45 -1.77 20.88 29.92
CA ARG A 45 -2.24 21.37 31.22
C ARG A 45 -1.43 20.82 32.41
N PRO A 46 -1.29 19.50 32.60
CA PRO A 46 -0.52 18.96 33.72
C PRO A 46 1.00 19.14 33.55
N MET A 47 1.50 19.32 32.32
CA MET A 47 2.92 19.62 32.08
C MET A 47 3.28 21.09 32.33
N GLY A 48 2.30 21.99 32.34
CA GLY A 48 2.54 23.43 32.45
C GLY A 48 3.24 24.02 31.21
N ILE A 49 3.26 23.29 30.10
CA ILE A 49 3.93 23.69 28.85
C ILE A 49 2.85 23.94 27.79
N PRO A 50 2.67 25.19 27.32
CA PRO A 50 1.70 25.52 26.27
C PRO A 50 1.89 24.70 24.99
N MET A 51 0.81 24.52 24.22
CA MET A 51 0.82 23.68 23.02
C MET A 51 1.74 24.19 21.90
N ASN A 52 1.97 25.50 21.83
CA ASN A 52 2.83 26.13 20.83
C ASN A 52 4.27 26.31 21.31
N SER A 53 4.60 25.80 22.51
CA SER A 53 5.92 26.03 23.09
C SER A 53 7.04 25.31 22.37
N LYS A 54 8.19 25.99 22.35
CA LYS A 54 9.46 25.45 21.88
C LYS A 54 10.12 24.59 22.95
N VAL A 55 11.08 23.77 22.55
CA VAL A 55 11.81 22.92 23.50
C VAL A 55 12.64 23.77 24.47
N SER A 56 13.21 24.88 24.00
CA SER A 56 13.92 25.85 24.85
C SER A 56 13.03 26.43 25.96
N GLU A 57 11.78 26.77 25.66
CA GLU A 57 10.80 27.28 26.63
C GLU A 57 10.39 26.26 27.69
N ALA A 58 10.59 24.97 27.42
CA ALA A 58 10.35 23.89 28.37
C ALA A 58 11.54 23.65 29.33
N THR A 59 12.55 24.52 29.30
CA THR A 59 13.75 24.42 30.13
C THR A 59 14.07 25.74 30.84
N SER A 60 14.78 25.62 31.95
CA SER A 60 15.39 26.71 32.71
C SER A 60 16.90 26.49 32.78
N GLY A 61 17.66 27.48 33.26
CA GLY A 61 19.12 27.37 33.43
C GLY A 61 19.59 26.19 34.31
N ASN A 62 18.67 25.59 35.08
CA ASN A 62 18.92 24.44 35.95
C ASN A 62 18.34 23.10 35.42
N GLY A 63 17.76 23.06 34.22
CA GLY A 63 17.21 21.84 33.62
C GLY A 63 15.77 21.94 33.11
N TRP A 64 15.12 20.80 32.88
CA TRP A 64 13.74 20.74 32.38
C TRP A 64 12.71 21.25 33.39
N PHE A 65 11.69 21.96 32.89
CA PHE A 65 10.49 22.25 33.68
C PHE A 65 9.69 20.95 33.87
N LEU A 66 9.75 20.39 35.08
CA LEU A 66 9.02 19.18 35.44
C LEU A 66 7.92 19.52 36.46
N PRO A 67 6.65 19.19 36.17
CA PRO A 67 5.59 19.26 37.17
C PRO A 67 5.88 18.31 38.33
N GLY A 68 5.29 18.58 39.49
CA GLY A 68 5.47 17.76 40.69
C GLY A 68 5.29 16.26 40.45
N HIS A 69 6.20 15.45 41.02
CA HIS A 69 6.33 14.00 40.81
C HIS A 69 5.08 13.15 41.16
N ARG A 70 4.05 13.73 41.75
CA ARG A 70 2.84 13.01 42.21
C ARG A 70 1.77 13.01 41.13
N THR A 71 2.01 12.32 40.02
CA THR A 71 0.99 12.04 39.01
C THR A 71 0.56 10.57 39.01
N ARG A 72 -0.74 10.31 38.93
CA ARG A 72 -1.29 8.95 38.72
C ARG A 72 -1.30 8.58 37.23
N ASN A 73 -1.00 9.51 36.32
CA ASN A 73 -0.98 9.26 34.88
C ASN A 73 0.35 8.61 34.45
N LYS A 74 0.30 7.33 34.08
CA LYS A 74 1.47 6.55 33.65
C LYS A 74 2.20 7.18 32.46
N LYS A 75 1.46 7.66 31.46
CA LYS A 75 2.03 8.29 30.25
C LYS A 75 2.81 9.56 30.59
N LEU A 76 2.30 10.35 31.53
CA LEU A 76 2.97 11.57 31.98
C LEU A 76 4.25 11.24 32.75
N LYS A 77 4.23 10.18 33.57
CA LYS A 77 5.40 9.68 34.28
C LYS A 77 6.49 9.18 33.32
N GLU A 78 6.11 8.53 32.22
CA GLU A 78 7.04 8.12 31.15
C GLU A 78 7.71 9.34 30.49
N VAL A 79 6.94 10.36 30.12
CA VAL A 79 7.50 11.60 29.55
C VAL A 79 8.43 12.29 30.55
N GLN A 80 8.04 12.42 31.81
CA GLN A 80 8.90 13.00 32.86
C GLN A 80 10.21 12.21 33.02
N THR A 81 10.14 10.88 33.00
CA THR A 81 11.34 10.03 33.10
C THR A 81 12.25 10.21 31.88
N MET A 82 11.67 10.30 30.68
CA MET A 82 12.42 10.57 29.45
C MET A 82 13.11 11.92 29.49
N LEU A 83 12.43 12.98 29.96
CA LEU A 83 13.01 14.31 30.10
C LEU A 83 14.19 14.30 31.08
N LEU A 84 14.08 13.60 32.21
CA LEU A 84 15.19 13.44 33.17
C LEU A 84 16.42 12.76 32.58
N MET A 85 16.23 11.82 31.64
CA MET A 85 17.31 11.11 30.97
C MET A 85 17.89 11.87 29.76
N THR A 86 17.21 12.92 29.30
CA THR A 86 17.60 13.70 28.12
C THR A 86 18.27 14.98 28.58
N SER A 87 19.45 15.31 28.05
CA SER A 87 20.07 16.61 28.37
C SER A 87 19.22 17.77 27.85
N PRO A 88 19.05 18.86 28.62
CA PRO A 88 18.43 20.10 28.14
C PRO A 88 19.07 20.63 26.84
N PRO A 89 18.32 21.43 26.05
CA PRO A 89 18.90 22.18 24.95
C PRO A 89 19.95 23.15 25.48
N ASP A 90 20.98 23.38 24.68
CA ASP A 90 22.14 24.20 25.06
C ASP A 90 22.57 25.04 23.86
N ASP A 91 22.71 26.34 24.07
CA ASP A 91 23.16 27.29 23.06
C ASP A 91 24.56 26.90 22.49
N SER A 92 25.38 26.17 23.27
CA SER A 92 26.70 25.68 22.83
C SER A 92 26.63 24.62 21.72
N LYS A 93 25.49 23.94 21.57
CA LYS A 93 25.29 22.88 20.56
C LYS A 93 24.88 23.43 19.19
N GLY A 94 24.64 24.74 19.09
CA GLY A 94 24.16 25.40 17.87
C GLY A 94 22.69 25.17 17.58
N GLU A 95 22.23 25.57 16.39
CA GLU A 95 20.82 25.49 15.99
C GLU A 95 20.31 24.05 15.88
N ASP A 96 19.01 23.86 16.14
CA ASP A 96 18.31 22.60 15.89
C ASP A 96 18.46 22.12 14.43
N SER A 97 18.80 20.84 14.24
CA SER A 97 18.94 20.25 12.90
C SER A 97 17.88 19.18 12.64
N TYR A 98 17.44 19.09 11.39
CA TYR A 98 16.41 18.13 10.96
C TYR A 98 17.00 17.10 10.01
N TYR A 99 16.66 15.84 10.24
CA TYR A 99 17.12 14.74 9.39
C TYR A 99 16.00 13.75 9.13
N TRP A 100 16.15 12.97 8.06
CA TRP A 100 15.19 11.94 7.69
C TRP A 100 15.66 10.60 8.25
N GLN A 101 14.80 9.82 8.89
CA GLN A 101 15.16 8.51 9.42
C GLN A 101 14.25 7.43 8.84
N THR A 102 14.86 6.43 8.21
CA THR A 102 14.16 5.25 7.67
C THR A 102 14.57 4.02 8.46
N GLY A 103 13.62 3.36 9.14
CA GLY A 103 13.92 2.25 10.04
C GLY A 103 14.86 2.71 11.17
N HIS A 104 16.05 2.11 11.27
CA HIS A 104 17.04 2.44 12.30
C HIS A 104 18.15 3.39 11.81
N SER A 105 18.19 3.74 10.52
CA SER A 105 19.27 4.53 9.94
C SER A 105 18.83 5.96 9.66
N ALA A 106 19.64 6.92 10.11
CA ALA A 106 19.52 8.32 9.70
C ALA A 106 20.00 8.47 8.24
N LEU A 107 19.22 9.15 7.42
CA LEU A 107 19.51 9.50 6.04
C LEU A 107 19.84 10.98 5.94
N LEU A 108 21.13 11.24 5.75
CA LEU A 108 21.68 12.55 5.40
C LEU A 108 22.66 12.34 4.23
N PRO A 109 22.35 12.81 3.00
CA PRO A 109 21.16 13.57 2.60
C PRO A 109 19.87 12.71 2.54
N PHE A 110 18.72 13.41 2.44
CA PHE A 110 17.42 12.78 2.23
C PHE A 110 17.41 11.91 0.96
N SER A 111 16.85 10.70 1.05
CA SER A 111 16.67 9.80 -0.09
C SER A 111 15.21 9.46 -0.33
N ASN A 112 14.69 9.90 -1.48
CA ASN A 112 13.35 9.52 -1.96
C ASN A 112 13.21 8.00 -2.11
N SER A 113 14.23 7.32 -2.67
CA SER A 113 14.18 5.88 -2.91
C SER A 113 14.07 5.10 -1.60
N ALA A 114 14.96 5.39 -0.64
CA ALA A 114 14.95 4.70 0.65
C ALA A 114 13.66 4.96 1.44
N THR A 115 13.11 6.17 1.34
CA THR A 115 11.79 6.50 1.91
C THR A 115 10.68 5.68 1.26
N TRP A 116 10.71 5.52 -0.06
CA TRP A 116 9.72 4.72 -0.77
C TRP A 116 9.83 3.23 -0.42
N ASP A 117 11.04 2.69 -0.33
CA ASP A 117 11.24 1.29 0.03
C ASP A 117 10.71 0.98 1.44
N CYS A 118 10.78 1.95 2.36
CA CYS A 118 10.18 1.83 3.69
C CYS A 118 8.64 1.96 3.67
N LEU A 119 8.09 2.87 2.88
CA LEU A 119 6.64 3.03 2.73
C LEU A 119 5.99 1.84 2.01
N ARG A 120 6.73 1.18 1.13
CA ARG A 120 6.29 0.00 0.39
C ARG A 120 7.36 -1.10 0.48
N PRO A 121 7.25 -1.99 1.47
CA PRO A 121 8.10 -3.17 1.53
C PRO A 121 7.99 -3.94 0.21
N SER A 122 9.14 -4.23 -0.40
CA SER A 122 9.20 -4.97 -1.65
C SER A 122 8.57 -6.35 -1.47
N ARG A 123 7.60 -6.68 -2.30
CA ARG A 123 7.02 -8.03 -2.35
C ARG A 123 7.94 -8.96 -3.14
N PRO A 124 7.91 -10.29 -2.90
CA PRO A 124 8.70 -11.22 -3.70
C PRO A 124 8.42 -11.02 -5.19
N ARG A 125 9.48 -11.06 -5.99
CA ARG A 125 9.36 -10.94 -7.45
C ARG A 125 8.51 -12.07 -7.98
N VAL A 126 7.51 -11.70 -8.78
CA VAL A 126 6.60 -12.64 -9.43
C VAL A 126 7.18 -13.04 -10.78
N GLN A 127 7.07 -14.32 -11.15
CA GLN A 127 7.65 -14.84 -12.40
C GLN A 127 7.12 -14.11 -13.66
N TRP A 128 5.90 -13.59 -13.59
CA TRP A 128 5.26 -12.85 -14.68
C TRP A 128 5.67 -11.37 -14.74
N GLU A 129 6.51 -10.85 -13.83
CA GLU A 129 6.89 -9.43 -13.75
C GLU A 129 7.41 -8.91 -15.10
N LYS A 130 8.31 -9.66 -15.75
CA LYS A 130 8.90 -9.27 -17.04
C LYS A 130 7.92 -9.29 -18.21
N VAL A 131 6.78 -9.97 -18.07
CA VAL A 131 5.70 -9.96 -19.07
C VAL A 131 4.91 -8.66 -18.99
N VAL A 132 4.72 -8.17 -17.76
CA VAL A 132 3.82 -7.06 -17.45
C VAL A 132 4.56 -5.72 -17.37
N TRP A 133 5.83 -5.71 -16.96
CA TRP A 133 6.59 -4.49 -16.63
C TRP A 133 7.95 -4.44 -17.34
N PHE A 134 7.98 -4.61 -18.67
CA PHE A 134 9.21 -4.47 -19.49
C PHE A 134 9.34 -3.09 -20.13
N LYS A 135 10.56 -2.74 -20.57
CA LYS A 135 10.85 -1.48 -21.27
C LYS A 135 10.14 -1.49 -22.64
N GLY A 136 9.12 -0.64 -22.80
CA GLY A 136 8.24 -0.64 -23.97
C GLY A 136 6.87 -1.31 -23.74
N HIS A 137 6.53 -1.64 -22.50
CA HIS A 137 5.24 -2.20 -22.17
C HIS A 137 4.10 -1.25 -22.58
N VAL A 138 3.20 -1.72 -23.45
CA VAL A 138 1.99 -0.99 -23.87
C VAL A 138 0.88 -1.28 -22.86
N PRO A 139 0.31 -0.29 -22.13
CA PRO A 139 -0.77 -0.49 -21.13
C PRO A 139 -1.91 -1.42 -21.55
N LYS A 140 -2.19 -1.50 -22.85
CA LYS A 140 -3.12 -2.44 -23.49
C LYS A 140 -2.79 -3.93 -23.26
N HIS A 141 -1.51 -4.30 -23.25
CA HIS A 141 -1.05 -5.67 -23.01
C HIS A 141 -1.18 -6.06 -21.54
N VAL A 142 -0.81 -5.19 -20.59
CA VAL A 142 -1.11 -5.33 -19.14
C VAL A 142 -2.60 -5.58 -18.93
N PHE A 143 -3.47 -4.76 -19.54
CA PHE A 143 -4.91 -4.89 -19.36
C PHE A 143 -5.42 -6.28 -19.81
N THR A 144 -5.00 -6.68 -21.01
CA THR A 144 -5.37 -7.96 -21.61
C THR A 144 -4.86 -9.13 -20.75
N PHE A 145 -3.62 -9.05 -20.25
CA PHE A 145 -3.03 -10.03 -19.36
C PHE A 145 -3.84 -10.21 -18.08
N TRP A 146 -4.21 -9.11 -17.40
CA TRP A 146 -4.97 -9.21 -16.14
C TRP A 146 -6.36 -9.82 -16.31
N VAL A 147 -7.04 -9.55 -17.42
CA VAL A 147 -8.33 -10.19 -17.72
C VAL A 147 -8.14 -11.69 -17.91
N TRP A 148 -7.19 -12.11 -18.76
CA TRP A 148 -6.90 -13.53 -19.00
C TRP A 148 -6.44 -14.25 -17.74
N ASN A 149 -5.63 -13.59 -16.91
CA ASN A 149 -5.15 -14.14 -15.65
C ASN A 149 -6.31 -14.54 -14.73
N ARG A 150 -7.31 -13.65 -14.55
CA ARG A 150 -8.49 -13.96 -13.73
C ARG A 150 -9.33 -15.09 -14.33
N VAL A 151 -9.50 -15.09 -15.65
CA VAL A 151 -10.23 -16.13 -16.37
C VAL A 151 -9.55 -17.51 -16.23
N LEU A 152 -8.23 -17.57 -16.31
CA LEU A 152 -7.46 -18.81 -16.15
C LEU A 152 -7.49 -19.36 -14.72
N LEU A 153 -7.36 -18.47 -13.73
CA LEU A 153 -7.50 -18.84 -12.33
C LEU A 153 -8.87 -19.46 -12.05
N ARG A 154 -9.93 -18.92 -12.68
CA ARG A 154 -11.29 -19.47 -12.58
C ARG A 154 -11.41 -20.91 -13.11
N LEU A 155 -10.53 -21.30 -14.03
CA LEU A 155 -10.46 -22.64 -14.62
C LEU A 155 -9.40 -23.54 -13.93
N GLY A 156 -8.80 -23.10 -12.83
CA GLY A 156 -7.76 -23.86 -12.11
C GLY A 156 -6.45 -24.02 -12.88
N HIS A 157 -6.19 -23.15 -13.85
CA HIS A 157 -4.95 -23.10 -14.65
C HIS A 157 -3.94 -22.10 -14.06
N SER A 158 -2.65 -22.38 -14.22
CA SER A 158 -1.58 -21.49 -13.77
C SER A 158 -1.47 -20.26 -14.67
N THR A 159 -1.14 -19.13 -14.05
CA THR A 159 -1.28 -17.77 -14.58
C THR A 159 -0.30 -17.37 -15.69
N ASN A 160 0.54 -18.30 -16.16
CA ASN A 160 1.69 -18.01 -17.00
C ASN A 160 1.69 -18.80 -18.33
N THR A 161 0.67 -19.62 -18.61
CA THR A 161 0.69 -20.53 -19.76
C THR A 161 0.15 -19.93 -21.06
N LEU A 162 -0.49 -18.75 -21.04
CA LEU A 162 -1.11 -18.14 -22.23
C LEU A 162 -0.41 -16.85 -22.69
N LEU A 163 0.91 -16.91 -22.84
CA LEU A 163 1.73 -15.74 -23.22
C LEU A 163 1.73 -15.45 -24.73
N GLY A 164 1.07 -16.29 -25.54
CA GLY A 164 0.95 -16.10 -26.98
C GLY A 164 -0.15 -16.96 -27.61
N TRP A 165 -0.45 -16.69 -28.88
CA TRP A 165 -1.46 -17.43 -29.64
C TRP A 165 -1.18 -18.93 -29.75
N SER A 166 0.09 -19.32 -29.88
CA SER A 166 0.51 -20.73 -29.89
C SER A 166 0.16 -21.43 -28.58
N SER A 167 0.42 -20.77 -27.44
CA SER A 167 0.11 -21.31 -26.12
C SER A 167 -1.40 -21.35 -25.86
N LEU A 168 -2.16 -20.37 -26.36
CA LEU A 168 -3.63 -20.39 -26.34
C LEU A 168 -4.19 -21.57 -27.15
N ASN A 169 -3.70 -21.78 -28.36
CA ASN A 169 -4.13 -22.90 -29.20
C ASN A 169 -3.77 -24.25 -28.57
N SER A 170 -2.55 -24.38 -28.02
CA SER A 170 -2.14 -25.58 -27.29
C SER A 170 -3.04 -25.86 -26.07
N TRP A 171 -3.39 -24.81 -25.31
CA TRP A 171 -4.29 -24.94 -24.17
C TRP A 171 -5.73 -25.31 -24.58
N LEU A 172 -6.24 -24.71 -25.66
CA LEU A 172 -7.56 -25.02 -26.22
C LEU A 172 -7.65 -26.48 -26.68
N SER A 173 -6.60 -26.98 -27.32
CA SER A 173 -6.52 -28.38 -27.81
C SER A 173 -6.14 -29.39 -26.71
N SER A 174 -5.69 -28.93 -25.54
CA SER A 174 -5.28 -29.85 -24.47
C SER A 174 -6.47 -30.55 -23.81
N SER A 175 -6.42 -31.87 -23.75
CA SER A 175 -7.36 -32.72 -22.99
C SER A 175 -7.01 -32.69 -21.50
N SER A 176 -7.19 -31.53 -20.86
CA SER A 176 -6.93 -31.35 -19.42
C SER A 176 -8.05 -31.97 -18.60
N SER A 177 -7.71 -32.67 -17.51
CA SER A 177 -8.70 -33.21 -16.55
C SER A 177 -9.47 -32.10 -15.81
N LYS A 178 -8.93 -30.88 -15.74
CA LYS A 178 -9.49 -29.78 -14.92
C LYS A 178 -10.65 -29.03 -15.58
N ALA A 179 -10.70 -28.98 -16.91
CA ALA A 179 -11.72 -28.22 -17.63
C ALA A 179 -12.00 -28.87 -19.00
N PRO A 180 -13.26 -29.22 -19.31
CA PRO A 180 -13.64 -29.76 -20.61
C PRO A 180 -13.35 -28.78 -21.74
N GLU A 181 -13.00 -29.32 -22.91
CA GLU A 181 -12.61 -28.54 -24.09
C GLU A 181 -13.68 -27.51 -24.49
N ILE A 182 -14.96 -27.90 -24.41
CA ILE A 182 -16.10 -27.02 -24.69
C ILE A 182 -16.08 -25.78 -23.79
N LEU A 183 -15.78 -25.94 -22.50
CA LEU A 183 -15.73 -24.83 -21.55
C LEU A 183 -14.58 -23.88 -21.89
N LYS A 184 -13.39 -24.43 -22.19
CA LYS A 184 -12.23 -23.61 -22.61
C LYS A 184 -12.52 -22.78 -23.85
N ARG A 185 -13.15 -23.39 -24.86
CA ARG A 185 -13.53 -22.71 -26.11
C ARG A 185 -14.55 -21.59 -25.85
N LEU A 186 -15.60 -21.86 -25.07
CA LEU A 186 -16.61 -20.85 -24.71
C LEU A 186 -15.99 -19.66 -23.96
N VAL A 187 -15.14 -19.95 -22.98
CA VAL A 187 -14.45 -18.95 -22.17
C VAL A 187 -13.49 -18.12 -23.02
N ALA A 188 -12.75 -18.75 -23.93
CA ALA A 188 -11.86 -18.05 -24.85
C ALA A 188 -12.64 -17.13 -25.80
N GLN A 189 -13.74 -17.62 -26.38
CA GLN A 189 -14.62 -16.81 -27.23
C GLN A 189 -15.16 -15.59 -26.48
N ALA A 190 -15.67 -15.78 -25.26
CA ALA A 190 -16.16 -14.69 -24.42
C ALA A 190 -15.03 -13.68 -24.10
N ALA A 191 -13.87 -14.15 -23.63
CA ALA A 191 -12.74 -13.29 -23.30
C ALA A 191 -12.30 -12.45 -24.51
N ILE A 192 -12.14 -13.07 -25.69
CA ILE A 192 -11.78 -12.37 -26.92
C ILE A 192 -12.84 -11.32 -27.29
N PHE A 193 -14.12 -11.67 -27.24
CA PHE A 193 -15.21 -10.76 -27.54
C PHE A 193 -15.23 -9.54 -26.60
N PHE A 194 -15.18 -9.76 -25.29
CA PHE A 194 -15.23 -8.67 -24.31
C PHE A 194 -13.97 -7.78 -24.37
N LEU A 195 -12.80 -8.35 -24.64
CA LEU A 195 -11.56 -7.59 -24.85
C LEU A 195 -11.62 -6.74 -26.12
N TRP A 196 -12.13 -7.31 -27.22
CA TRP A 196 -12.35 -6.57 -28.47
C TRP A 196 -13.37 -5.44 -28.26
N ARG A 197 -14.48 -5.72 -27.57
CA ARG A 197 -15.52 -4.72 -27.26
C ARG A 197 -14.97 -3.58 -26.40
N GLU A 198 -14.20 -3.90 -25.37
CA GLU A 198 -13.56 -2.90 -24.50
C GLU A 198 -12.55 -2.05 -25.29
N ARG A 199 -11.76 -2.66 -26.18
CA ARG A 199 -10.86 -1.91 -27.08
C ARG A 199 -11.62 -0.91 -27.94
N ASN A 200 -12.73 -1.33 -28.56
CA ASN A 200 -13.53 -0.44 -29.41
C ASN A 200 -14.21 0.66 -28.60
N THR A 201 -14.69 0.34 -27.39
CA THR A 201 -15.29 1.32 -26.49
C THR A 201 -14.28 2.41 -26.12
N ARG A 202 -13.02 2.04 -25.85
CA ARG A 202 -11.95 3.02 -25.58
C ARG A 202 -11.65 3.90 -26.79
N LEU A 203 -11.67 3.33 -28.00
CA LEU A 203 -11.39 4.06 -29.24
C LEU A 203 -12.50 5.06 -29.60
N HIS A 204 -13.77 4.68 -29.42
CA HIS A 204 -14.91 5.49 -29.89
C HIS A 204 -15.59 6.32 -28.80
N MET A 205 -15.53 5.89 -27.53
CA MET A 205 -16.25 6.55 -26.42
C MET A 205 -15.31 7.16 -25.37
N GLY A 206 -13.99 6.94 -25.45
CA GLY A 206 -13.01 7.49 -24.51
C GLY A 206 -13.10 6.96 -23.07
N THR A 207 -14.05 6.08 -22.77
CA THR A 207 -14.23 5.47 -21.44
C THR A 207 -13.43 4.17 -21.32
N ALA A 208 -12.85 3.93 -20.15
CA ALA A 208 -12.07 2.73 -19.85
C ALA A 208 -12.62 1.99 -18.62
N SER A 209 -12.86 0.69 -18.77
CA SER A 209 -13.23 -0.19 -17.66
C SER A 209 -11.98 -0.76 -16.98
N THR A 210 -12.10 -1.15 -15.70
CA THR A 210 -11.07 -1.94 -15.00
C THR A 210 -11.08 -3.42 -15.45
N PRO A 211 -9.94 -4.15 -15.39
CA PRO A 211 -9.91 -5.59 -15.70
C PRO A 211 -10.94 -6.40 -14.91
N ASP A 212 -11.17 -6.06 -13.65
CA ASP A 212 -12.17 -6.68 -12.77
C ASP A 212 -13.60 -6.58 -13.31
N ARG A 213 -13.98 -5.42 -13.86
CA ARG A 213 -15.30 -5.20 -14.45
C ARG A 213 -15.51 -6.03 -15.72
N ILE A 214 -14.47 -6.16 -16.54
CA ILE A 214 -14.50 -7.02 -17.72
C ILE A 214 -14.56 -8.50 -17.33
N PHE A 215 -13.77 -8.91 -16.33
CA PHE A 215 -13.84 -10.28 -15.80
C PHE A 215 -15.24 -10.62 -15.28
N LYS A 216 -15.88 -9.74 -14.50
CA LYS A 216 -17.27 -9.95 -14.04
C LYS A 216 -18.26 -10.09 -15.19
N ALA A 217 -18.09 -9.31 -16.26
CA ALA A 217 -18.95 -9.42 -17.44
C ALA A 217 -18.75 -10.76 -18.18
N ILE A 218 -17.50 -11.22 -18.29
CA ILE A 218 -17.18 -12.55 -18.84
C ILE A 218 -17.79 -13.64 -17.96
N ASP A 219 -17.59 -13.58 -16.64
CA ASP A 219 -18.11 -14.57 -15.70
C ASP A 219 -19.64 -14.68 -15.77
N GLN A 220 -20.34 -13.54 -15.81
CA GLN A 220 -21.79 -13.51 -15.96
C GLN A 220 -22.23 -14.14 -17.29
N ALA A 221 -21.59 -13.76 -18.41
CA ALA A 221 -21.94 -14.32 -19.72
C ALA A 221 -21.74 -15.84 -19.78
N ILE A 222 -20.66 -16.35 -19.17
CA ILE A 222 -20.42 -17.80 -19.12
C ILE A 222 -21.46 -18.50 -18.23
N ARG A 223 -21.82 -17.93 -17.08
CA ARG A 223 -22.90 -18.46 -16.23
C ARG A 223 -24.21 -18.54 -16.99
N ASP A 224 -24.59 -17.48 -17.70
CA ASP A 224 -25.85 -17.43 -18.46
C ASP A 224 -25.87 -18.51 -19.57
N ILE A 225 -24.77 -18.67 -20.31
CA ILE A 225 -24.63 -19.71 -21.35
C ILE A 225 -24.72 -21.12 -20.74
N LEU A 226 -24.04 -21.35 -19.61
CA LEU A 226 -24.02 -22.65 -18.95
C LEU A 226 -25.39 -23.01 -18.35
N LEU A 227 -26.08 -22.06 -17.72
CA LEU A 227 -27.43 -22.24 -17.19
C LEU A 227 -28.44 -22.52 -18.30
N ALA A 228 -28.36 -21.80 -19.43
CA ALA A 228 -29.21 -22.04 -20.59
C ALA A 228 -29.01 -23.44 -21.18
N ARG A 229 -27.76 -23.94 -21.21
CA ARG A 229 -27.44 -25.31 -21.64
C ARG A 229 -27.92 -26.35 -20.63
N TYR A 230 -27.74 -26.10 -19.33
CA TYR A 230 -28.17 -27.00 -18.26
C TYR A 230 -29.68 -27.27 -18.30
N ARG A 231 -30.49 -26.24 -18.56
CA ARG A 231 -31.95 -26.37 -18.73
C ARG A 231 -32.34 -27.30 -19.88
N ARG A 232 -31.49 -27.45 -20.90
CA ARG A 232 -31.72 -28.36 -22.03
C ARG A 232 -31.17 -29.76 -21.78
N LYS A 233 -30.02 -29.87 -21.12
CA LYS A 233 -29.40 -31.14 -20.72
C LYS A 233 -28.49 -30.92 -19.50
N PRO A 234 -28.66 -31.67 -18.40
CA PRO A 234 -27.76 -31.57 -17.25
C PRO A 234 -26.32 -31.84 -17.68
N SER A 235 -25.39 -30.94 -17.33
CA SER A 235 -23.98 -31.07 -17.69
C SER A 235 -23.07 -30.72 -16.51
N ALA A 236 -21.95 -31.44 -16.38
CA ALA A 236 -20.92 -31.18 -15.37
C ALA A 236 -20.19 -29.84 -15.56
N LEU A 237 -20.43 -29.14 -16.68
CA LEU A 237 -19.81 -27.85 -17.01
C LEU A 237 -20.18 -26.76 -16.00
N VAL A 238 -21.43 -26.77 -15.52
CA VAL A 238 -21.88 -25.84 -14.47
C VAL A 238 -21.07 -26.10 -13.20
N SER A 239 -21.00 -27.34 -12.73
CA SER A 239 -20.27 -27.67 -11.51
C SER A 239 -18.80 -27.22 -11.58
N ILE A 240 -18.11 -27.44 -12.70
CA ILE A 240 -16.70 -27.06 -12.89
C ILE A 240 -16.48 -25.54 -12.92
N TRP A 241 -17.45 -24.76 -13.42
CA TRP A 241 -17.33 -23.29 -13.42
C TRP A 241 -17.55 -22.67 -12.02
N PHE A 242 -18.34 -23.35 -11.19
CA PHE A 242 -18.68 -22.91 -9.84
C PHE A 242 -17.73 -23.45 -8.75
N THR A 243 -16.87 -24.44 -9.06
CA THR A 243 -15.94 -25.04 -8.08
C THR A 243 -14.83 -24.11 -7.62
N PHE A 244 -14.38 -23.18 -8.45
CA PHE A 244 -13.24 -22.30 -8.12
C PHE A 244 -13.70 -20.88 -7.78
N SER A 245 -14.74 -20.76 -6.93
CA SER A 245 -15.37 -19.47 -6.65
C SER A 245 -14.62 -18.54 -5.72
#